data_AF-A0A7G5N166-F1
#
_entry.id   AF-A0A7G5N166-F1
#
_cell.length_a   1.000
_cell.length_b   1.000
_cell.length_c   1.000
_cell.angle_alpha   90.00
_cell.angle_beta   90.00
_cell.angle_gamma   90.00
#
_symmetry.space_group_name_H-M   'P 1'
#
loop_
_entity.id
_entity.type
_entity.pdbx_description
1 polymer ?
#
loop_
_entity_poly.entity_id
_entity_poly.type
_entity_poly.pdbx_seq_one_letter_code
_entity_poly.pdbx_strand_id
1 'polypeptide(L)'
;MRIWTMGTQASLLILTAVFFRMFLLYRLPKRTFVFLWWAAAFRLLIPYSVETRWNLYTVLEKSGGSLGISSAITAQGLQETGKGGIERITCAAPAVTKAGAEGIPIPICFWLAGILVIGCVFLAIHIRFLLHARTSLPAENIGVKHWQAKHRCIRNVRIRTLDTISSPMTYGILRPVILLPSCMDMSHLEALTYVLEHEWIHIKRMDVGLKYLLAAALCIHWLNPVVWILFFLAQRDIELACDEKVVKTLHPQSREQYAMTLIRMEENRGMGSASNVCFSEKQLAGRLKAIMKMKSWTRSNVLGALMLVILPTVMFFTSPGVKGESLILPSEMERGDTLGEQIALLSRTLVGKPYIYSGKNLLGGTDSAGFVRAVYQEAGILLPEDMAEVAEKGRDIPPEEAVPGSIVFYARDHVPDHVAISLGDGNVVHASNSRDGVKISAIGYREVWKVVDIPDEME
;
A
#
# COMPACT_ATOMS: atom_id res chain seq x y z
N MET A 1 11.51 -6.02 3.00
CA MET A 1 11.09 -4.92 3.90
C MET A 1 9.83 -4.15 3.46
N ARG A 2 9.54 -3.97 2.15
CA ARG A 2 8.40 -3.13 1.69
C ARG A 2 6.99 -3.64 2.06
N ILE A 3 6.71 -4.94 2.11
CA ILE A 3 5.34 -5.44 2.39
C ILE A 3 4.88 -5.11 3.82
N TRP A 4 5.78 -5.15 4.79
CA TRP A 4 5.47 -4.92 6.21
C TRP A 4 5.15 -3.45 6.50
N THR A 5 5.92 -2.51 5.93
CA THR A 5 5.65 -1.06 6.06
C THR A 5 4.36 -0.65 5.34
N MET A 6 4.02 -1.33 4.26
CA MET A 6 2.75 -1.12 3.55
C MET A 6 1.57 -1.67 4.38
N GLY A 7 1.76 -2.82 5.03
CA GLY A 7 0.78 -3.42 5.94
C GLY A 7 0.47 -2.52 7.14
N THR A 8 1.46 -1.84 7.73
CA THR A 8 1.23 -0.93 8.87
C THR A 8 0.43 0.33 8.49
N GLN A 9 0.77 0.96 7.36
CA GLN A 9 0.01 2.12 6.86
C GLN A 9 -1.43 1.74 6.48
N ALA A 10 -1.62 0.61 5.81
CA ALA A 10 -2.94 0.11 5.48
C ALA A 10 -3.76 -0.26 6.74
N SER A 11 -3.13 -0.86 7.76
CA SER A 11 -3.77 -1.10 9.06
C SER A 11 -4.24 0.20 9.71
N LEU A 12 -3.43 1.27 9.66
CA LEU A 12 -3.82 2.56 10.23
C LEU A 12 -5.03 3.15 9.48
N LEU A 13 -5.04 3.11 8.15
CA LEU A 13 -6.19 3.51 7.34
C LEU A 13 -7.46 2.71 7.71
N ILE A 14 -7.34 1.40 7.90
CA ILE A 14 -8.46 0.55 8.33
C ILE A 14 -8.95 0.96 9.70
N LEU A 15 -8.06 1.15 10.68
CA LEU A 15 -8.43 1.56 12.04
C LEU A 15 -9.12 2.93 12.05
N THR A 16 -8.61 3.90 11.28
CA THR A 16 -9.26 5.21 11.11
C THR A 16 -10.66 5.05 10.51
N ALA A 17 -10.82 4.22 9.48
CA ALA A 17 -12.13 3.94 8.89
C ALA A 17 -13.08 3.26 9.89
N VAL A 18 -12.60 2.31 10.70
CA VAL A 18 -13.38 1.67 11.78
C VAL A 18 -13.82 2.69 12.84
N PHE A 19 -12.92 3.57 13.26
CA PHE A 19 -13.22 4.63 14.22
C PHE A 19 -14.35 5.53 13.71
N PHE A 20 -14.20 6.11 12.51
CA PHE A 20 -15.24 6.96 11.93
C PHE A 20 -16.54 6.19 11.67
N ARG A 21 -16.46 4.93 11.28
CA ARG A 21 -17.63 4.05 11.14
C ARG A 21 -18.41 3.95 12.43
N MET A 22 -17.75 3.78 13.58
CA MET A 22 -18.43 3.65 14.86
C MET A 22 -19.35 4.84 15.17
N PHE A 23 -18.91 6.07 14.85
CA PHE A 23 -19.66 7.30 15.16
C PHE A 23 -20.58 7.78 14.03
N LEU A 24 -20.16 7.59 12.78
CA LEU A 24 -20.79 8.24 11.62
C LEU A 24 -21.63 7.28 10.77
N LEU A 25 -21.68 5.99 11.10
CA LEU A 25 -22.43 4.98 10.33
C LEU A 25 -23.87 5.41 10.04
N TYR A 26 -24.58 6.02 10.99
CA TYR A 26 -25.98 6.43 10.82
C TYR A 26 -26.16 7.87 10.31
N ARG A 27 -25.10 8.67 10.25
CA ARG A 27 -25.15 10.07 9.79
C ARG A 27 -24.73 10.23 8.34
N LEU A 28 -23.80 9.38 7.89
CA LEU A 28 -23.26 9.43 6.53
C LEU A 28 -23.92 8.40 5.62
N PRO A 29 -23.82 8.61 4.28
CA PRO A 29 -24.09 7.57 3.29
C PRO A 29 -23.39 6.26 3.62
N LYS A 30 -24.10 5.12 3.57
CA LYS A 30 -23.49 3.81 3.85
C LYS A 30 -22.42 3.46 2.81
N ARG A 31 -22.56 3.99 1.60
CA ARG A 31 -21.56 3.88 0.51
C ARG A 31 -20.20 4.46 0.88
N THR A 32 -20.14 5.44 1.77
CA THR A 32 -18.88 6.06 2.21
C THR A 32 -17.91 5.02 2.74
N PHE A 33 -18.39 4.11 3.58
CA PHE A 33 -17.55 3.06 4.17
C PHE A 33 -17.13 2.03 3.14
N VAL A 34 -18.01 1.69 2.19
CA VAL A 34 -17.63 0.79 1.06
C VAL A 34 -16.49 1.38 0.24
N PHE A 35 -16.48 2.70 -0.01
CA PHE A 35 -15.36 3.37 -0.69
C PHE A 35 -14.07 3.38 0.13
N LEU A 36 -14.16 3.59 1.45
CA LEU A 36 -13.00 3.46 2.34
C LEU A 36 -12.42 2.04 2.31
N TRP A 37 -13.28 1.02 2.26
CA TRP A 37 -12.85 -0.38 2.15
C TRP A 37 -12.20 -0.69 0.80
N TRP A 38 -12.68 -0.09 -0.30
CA TRP A 38 -11.98 -0.13 -1.59
C TRP A 38 -10.57 0.48 -1.48
N ALA A 39 -10.45 1.68 -0.92
CA ALA A 39 -9.17 2.36 -0.75
C ALA A 39 -8.20 1.52 0.10
N ALA A 40 -8.66 0.96 1.23
CA ALA A 40 -7.86 0.09 2.08
C ALA A 40 -7.44 -1.21 1.37
N ALA A 41 -8.36 -1.87 0.65
CA ALA A 41 -8.06 -3.09 -0.09
C ALA A 41 -7.03 -2.85 -1.22
N PHE A 42 -7.18 -1.76 -1.97
CA PHE A 42 -6.19 -1.38 -2.96
C PHE A 42 -4.84 -1.05 -2.33
N ARG A 43 -4.82 -0.34 -1.19
CA ARG A 43 -3.56 -0.02 -0.49
C ARG A 43 -2.81 -1.26 -0.03
N LEU A 44 -3.53 -2.31 0.39
CA LEU A 44 -2.97 -3.59 0.80
C LEU A 44 -2.38 -4.40 -0.38
N LEU A 45 -2.91 -4.21 -1.59
CA LEU A 45 -2.57 -4.99 -2.77
C LEU A 45 -1.60 -4.28 -3.72
N ILE A 46 -1.61 -2.94 -3.75
CA ILE A 46 -0.77 -2.12 -4.62
C ILE A 46 0.39 -1.57 -3.78
N PRO A 47 1.63 -2.04 -4.01
CA PRO A 47 2.79 -1.64 -3.22
C PRO A 47 3.40 -0.29 -3.63
N TYR A 48 2.67 0.53 -4.39
CA TYR A 48 3.14 1.81 -4.92
C TYR A 48 2.52 2.98 -4.15
N SER A 49 3.36 3.89 -3.67
CA SER A 49 2.97 5.19 -3.12
C SER A 49 3.37 6.28 -4.11
N VAL A 50 2.49 7.25 -4.34
CA VAL A 50 2.81 8.38 -5.22
C VAL A 50 3.59 9.40 -4.40
N GLU A 51 4.76 9.81 -4.90
CA GLU A 51 5.52 10.92 -4.34
C GLU A 51 4.84 12.23 -4.77
N THR A 52 4.34 13.00 -3.80
CA THR A 52 3.67 14.28 -4.08
C THR A 52 4.31 15.41 -3.29
N ARG A 53 4.49 16.56 -3.95
CA ARG A 53 5.00 17.81 -3.36
C ARG A 53 4.11 18.39 -2.25
N TRP A 54 2.85 17.96 -2.20
CA TRP A 54 1.82 18.45 -1.29
C TRP A 54 1.47 17.37 -0.27
N ASN A 55 2.34 17.11 0.69
CA ASN A 55 1.98 16.25 1.81
C ASN A 55 1.35 17.07 2.94
N LEU A 56 0.12 16.70 3.35
CA LEU A 56 -0.62 17.34 4.45
C LEU A 56 0.16 17.30 5.77
N TYR A 57 1.04 16.30 5.95
CA TYR A 57 1.96 16.23 7.10
C TYR A 57 2.84 17.48 7.24
N THR A 58 3.40 17.99 6.13
CA THR A 58 4.22 19.23 6.15
C THR A 58 3.41 20.49 6.45
N VAL A 59 2.11 20.48 6.15
CA VAL A 59 1.18 21.59 6.43
C VAL A 59 0.72 21.53 7.89
N LEU A 60 0.51 20.33 8.44
CA LEU A 60 0.21 20.10 9.84
C LEU A 60 1.42 20.38 10.75
N GLU A 61 2.64 20.04 10.34
CA GLU A 61 3.87 20.47 11.04
C GLU A 61 4.05 21.99 11.01
N LYS A 62 3.70 22.64 9.89
CA LYS A 62 3.69 24.11 9.81
C LYS A 62 2.65 24.78 10.69
N SER A 63 1.61 24.04 11.11
CA SER A 63 0.44 24.60 11.79
C SER A 63 0.25 24.09 13.23
N GLY A 64 1.02 23.08 13.66
CA GLY A 64 1.02 22.53 15.01
C GLY A 64 2.41 22.66 15.62
N GLY A 65 2.55 23.51 16.64
CA GLY A 65 3.79 23.70 17.38
C GLY A 65 4.41 22.38 17.83
N SER A 66 5.74 22.33 17.80
CA SER A 66 6.56 21.17 18.16
C SER A 66 6.16 20.57 19.51
N LEU A 67 5.40 19.47 19.48
CA LEU A 67 5.37 18.50 20.56
C LEU A 67 6.37 17.43 20.16
N GLY A 68 7.61 17.67 20.60
CA GLY A 68 8.74 16.79 20.35
C GLY A 68 8.47 15.38 20.85
N ILE A 69 8.38 14.45 19.92
CA ILE A 69 8.67 13.05 20.18
C ILE A 69 10.07 12.82 19.62
N SER A 70 11.06 13.23 20.41
CA SER A 70 12.47 12.92 20.13
C SER A 70 12.61 11.41 20.21
N SER A 71 12.80 10.78 19.05
CA SER A 71 13.07 9.35 18.97
C SER A 71 14.53 9.16 19.38
N ALA A 72 14.75 8.96 20.68
CA ALA A 72 16.03 8.53 21.23
C ALA A 72 16.35 7.13 20.69
N ILE A 73 16.99 7.06 19.53
CA ILE A 73 17.73 5.87 19.12
C ILE A 73 19.10 5.99 19.75
N THR A 74 19.31 5.15 20.75
CA THR A 74 20.54 4.84 21.46
C THR A 74 21.72 4.68 20.49
N ALA A 75 22.54 5.73 20.35
CA ALA A 75 23.90 5.61 19.87
C ALA A 75 24.75 5.03 21.01
N GLN A 76 24.93 3.71 21.01
CA GLN A 76 25.94 3.05 21.82
C GLN A 76 27.15 2.74 20.94
N GLY A 77 28.30 3.33 21.28
CA GLY A 77 29.60 2.70 21.10
C GLY A 77 30.58 3.40 20.16
N LEU A 78 31.26 4.43 20.65
CA LEU A 78 32.70 4.61 20.44
C LEU A 78 33.26 5.44 21.60
N GLN A 79 33.88 4.75 22.56
CA GLN A 79 34.70 5.33 23.59
C GLN A 79 36.11 5.52 23.02
N GLU A 80 36.53 6.78 22.91
CA GLU A 80 37.94 7.12 22.76
C GLU A 80 38.66 6.77 24.07
N THR A 81 39.70 5.93 23.98
CA THR A 81 40.80 5.99 24.94
C THR A 81 42.11 6.06 24.17
N GLY A 82 42.80 7.19 24.32
CA GLY A 82 44.11 7.41 23.72
C GLY A 82 45.20 6.60 24.44
N LYS A 83 46.15 6.07 23.66
CA LYS A 83 47.61 6.12 23.89
C LYS A 83 48.32 5.44 22.73
N GLY A 84 49.45 6.04 22.34
CA GLY A 84 50.17 5.76 21.10
C GLY A 84 50.71 4.34 20.93
N GLY A 85 50.89 4.00 19.66
CA GLY A 85 51.54 2.78 19.17
C GLY A 85 51.19 2.59 17.71
N ILE A 86 52.12 2.88 16.80
CA ILE A 86 51.99 2.54 15.38
C ILE A 86 52.19 1.02 15.28
N GLU A 87 51.11 0.25 15.37
CA GLU A 87 51.08 -1.12 14.87
C GLU A 87 50.42 -1.14 13.49
N ARG A 88 51.20 -1.54 12.49
CA ARG A 88 50.73 -1.83 11.14
C ARG A 88 49.68 -2.95 11.24
N ILE A 89 48.41 -2.59 11.12
CA ILE A 89 47.34 -3.56 10.85
C ILE A 89 47.53 -4.05 9.42
N THR A 90 48.22 -5.18 9.27
CA THR A 90 48.18 -5.96 8.02
C THR A 90 46.78 -6.54 7.89
N CYS A 91 45.95 -5.91 7.05
CA CYS A 91 44.66 -6.48 6.64
C CYS A 91 44.92 -7.73 5.80
N ALA A 92 44.82 -8.91 6.42
CA ALA A 92 44.67 -10.16 5.70
C ALA A 92 43.39 -10.07 4.86
N ALA A 93 43.52 -10.26 3.54
CA ALA A 93 42.39 -10.31 2.63
C ALA A 93 41.36 -11.35 3.11
N PRO A 94 40.05 -11.04 3.18
CA PRO A 94 39.06 -12.03 3.53
C PRO A 94 39.06 -13.09 2.43
N ALA A 95 39.30 -14.34 2.81
CA ALA A 95 39.15 -15.48 1.93
C ALA A 95 37.75 -15.43 1.30
N VAL A 96 37.71 -15.38 -0.03
CA VAL A 96 36.48 -15.45 -0.83
C VAL A 96 35.82 -16.79 -0.53
N THR A 97 34.86 -16.78 0.39
CA THR A 97 33.94 -17.90 0.56
C THR A 97 33.03 -17.92 -0.66
N LYS A 98 33.10 -19.02 -1.41
CA LYS A 98 32.22 -19.28 -2.55
C LYS A 98 30.77 -19.01 -2.14
N ALA A 99 30.07 -18.20 -2.92
CA ALA A 99 28.64 -17.94 -2.77
C ALA A 99 27.87 -19.27 -2.86
N GLY A 100 27.58 -19.86 -1.70
CA GLY A 100 26.58 -20.92 -1.58
C GLY A 100 25.22 -20.31 -1.87
N ALA A 101 24.39 -21.02 -2.63
CA ALA A 101 23.02 -20.62 -2.90
C ALA A 101 22.29 -20.35 -1.56
N GLU A 102 22.10 -19.09 -1.21
CA GLU A 102 21.37 -18.71 0.00
C GLU A 102 19.91 -19.16 -0.17
N GLY A 103 19.51 -20.16 0.62
CA GLY A 103 18.14 -20.65 0.64
C GLY A 103 17.16 -19.55 1.03
N ILE A 104 15.91 -19.67 0.58
CA ILE A 104 14.83 -18.73 0.92
C ILE A 104 14.69 -18.67 2.46
N PRO A 105 14.65 -17.47 3.07
CA PRO A 105 14.50 -17.33 4.52
C PRO A 105 13.26 -18.07 5.03
N ILE A 106 13.41 -18.82 6.12
CA ILE A 106 12.32 -19.60 6.75
C ILE A 106 11.04 -18.77 6.99
N PRO A 107 11.09 -17.48 7.43
CA PRO A 107 9.88 -16.67 7.60
C PRO A 107 9.11 -16.41 6.31
N ILE A 108 9.80 -16.31 5.17
CA ILE A 108 9.18 -16.10 3.86
C ILE A 108 8.47 -17.39 3.43
N CYS A 109 9.11 -18.55 3.64
CA CYS A 109 8.50 -19.85 3.38
C CYS A 109 7.21 -20.05 4.21
N PHE A 110 7.24 -19.70 5.50
CA PHE A 110 6.06 -19.76 6.37
C PHE A 110 4.93 -18.84 5.90
N TRP A 111 5.27 -17.60 5.53
CA TRP A 111 4.30 -16.64 5.01
C TRP A 111 3.65 -17.11 3.69
N LEU A 112 4.46 -17.62 2.75
CA LEU A 112 3.97 -18.20 1.48
C LEU A 112 3.09 -19.43 1.70
N ALA A 113 3.46 -20.30 2.64
CA ALA A 113 2.66 -21.46 3.00
C ALA A 113 1.27 -21.04 3.51
N GLY A 114 1.20 -20.00 4.35
CA GLY A 114 -0.07 -19.45 4.82
C GLY A 114 -0.95 -18.87 3.71
N ILE A 115 -0.37 -18.12 2.76
CA ILE A 115 -1.07 -17.64 1.57
C ILE A 115 -1.65 -18.81 0.78
N LEU A 116 -0.84 -19.85 0.56
CA LEU A 116 -1.25 -21.03 -0.20
C LEU A 116 -2.40 -21.76 0.49
N VAL A 117 -2.31 -22.01 1.80
CA VAL A 117 -3.35 -22.72 2.56
C VAL A 117 -4.67 -21.94 2.53
N ILE A 118 -4.64 -20.65 2.90
CA ILE A 118 -5.86 -19.83 2.98
C ILE A 118 -6.45 -19.58 1.59
N GLY A 119 -5.60 -19.33 0.60
CA GLY A 119 -6.01 -19.19 -0.80
C GLY A 119 -6.66 -20.47 -1.35
N CYS A 120 -6.07 -21.64 -1.09
CA CYS A 120 -6.66 -22.93 -1.47
C CYS A 120 -7.99 -23.20 -0.77
N VAL A 121 -8.15 -22.82 0.51
CA VAL A 121 -9.43 -22.95 1.22
C VAL A 121 -10.50 -22.08 0.58
N PHE A 122 -10.23 -20.79 0.34
CA PHE A 122 -11.19 -19.90 -0.33
C PHE A 122 -11.52 -20.39 -1.75
N LEU A 123 -10.52 -20.84 -2.50
CA LEU A 123 -10.71 -21.37 -3.84
C LEU A 123 -11.53 -22.66 -3.83
N ALA A 124 -11.26 -23.59 -2.93
CA ALA A 124 -12.01 -24.84 -2.81
C ALA A 124 -13.48 -24.59 -2.44
N ILE A 125 -13.74 -23.68 -1.48
CA ILE A 125 -15.11 -23.25 -1.13
C ILE A 125 -15.79 -22.63 -2.36
N HIS A 126 -15.09 -21.75 -3.08
CA HIS A 126 -15.63 -21.09 -4.26
C HIS A 126 -15.93 -22.07 -5.40
N ILE A 127 -15.02 -23.00 -5.70
CA ILE A 127 -15.22 -24.03 -6.73
C ILE A 127 -16.38 -24.94 -6.35
N ARG A 128 -16.45 -25.42 -5.10
CA ARG A 128 -17.58 -26.22 -4.61
C ARG A 128 -18.90 -25.48 -4.79
N PHE A 129 -18.93 -24.21 -4.43
CA PHE A 129 -20.09 -23.36 -4.65
C PHE A 129 -20.45 -23.23 -6.13
N LEU A 130 -19.48 -23.00 -7.02
CA LEU A 130 -19.74 -22.89 -8.46
C LEU A 130 -20.23 -24.20 -9.07
N LEU A 131 -19.66 -25.34 -8.67
CA LEU A 131 -20.12 -26.66 -9.10
C LEU A 131 -21.54 -26.91 -8.63
N HIS A 132 -21.85 -26.55 -7.38
CA HIS A 132 -23.19 -26.64 -6.83
C HIS A 132 -24.17 -25.72 -7.54
N ALA A 133 -23.79 -24.47 -7.82
CA ALA A 133 -24.63 -23.51 -8.53
C ALA A 133 -24.96 -23.93 -9.98
N ARG A 134 -24.21 -24.88 -10.58
CA ARG A 134 -24.53 -25.43 -11.91
C ARG A 134 -25.81 -26.27 -11.92
N THR A 135 -26.22 -26.82 -10.78
CA THR A 135 -27.47 -27.61 -10.66
C THR A 135 -28.71 -26.73 -10.58
N SER A 136 -28.56 -25.41 -10.49
CA SER A 136 -29.67 -24.46 -10.46
C SER A 136 -30.52 -24.53 -11.74
N LEU A 137 -31.81 -24.22 -11.63
CA LEU A 137 -32.79 -24.23 -12.73
C LEU A 137 -33.16 -22.79 -13.14
N PRO A 138 -33.60 -22.52 -14.38
CA PRO A 138 -34.09 -21.18 -14.74
C PRO A 138 -35.34 -20.79 -13.93
N ALA A 139 -35.38 -19.56 -13.44
CA ALA A 139 -36.53 -19.05 -12.68
C ALA A 139 -37.65 -18.60 -13.63
N GLU A 140 -38.62 -19.48 -13.90
CA GLU A 140 -39.74 -19.17 -14.79
C GLU A 140 -40.92 -18.57 -14.00
N ASN A 141 -40.95 -17.24 -13.89
CA ASN A 141 -42.06 -16.51 -13.28
C ASN A 141 -42.34 -15.20 -14.04
N ILE A 142 -43.62 -14.80 -14.10
CA ILE A 142 -44.09 -13.57 -14.78
C ILE A 142 -43.43 -12.33 -14.17
N GLY A 143 -43.34 -12.24 -12.84
CA GLY A 143 -42.68 -11.15 -12.12
C GLY A 143 -41.20 -11.04 -12.44
N VAL A 144 -40.50 -12.18 -12.56
CA VAL A 144 -39.09 -12.24 -12.97
C VAL A 144 -38.90 -11.71 -14.39
N LYS A 145 -39.74 -12.17 -15.34
CA LYS A 145 -39.69 -11.70 -16.73
C LYS A 145 -39.99 -10.21 -16.84
N HIS A 146 -41.01 -9.72 -16.12
CA HIS A 146 -41.35 -8.31 -16.08
C HIS A 146 -40.20 -7.46 -15.52
N TRP A 147 -39.59 -7.90 -14.42
CA TRP A 147 -38.47 -7.21 -13.81
C TRP A 147 -37.23 -7.19 -14.73
N GLN A 148 -36.91 -8.31 -15.39
CA GLN A 148 -35.80 -8.39 -16.36
C GLN A 148 -36.02 -7.46 -17.56
N ALA A 149 -37.26 -7.33 -18.05
CA ALA A 149 -37.58 -6.43 -19.15
C ALA A 149 -37.32 -4.96 -18.77
N LYS A 150 -37.60 -4.60 -17.51
CA LYS A 150 -37.37 -3.26 -16.95
C LYS A 150 -35.89 -2.95 -16.72
N HIS A 151 -35.06 -3.95 -16.41
CA HIS A 151 -33.66 -3.78 -16.03
C HIS A 151 -32.70 -4.34 -17.07
N ARG A 152 -32.44 -3.54 -18.12
CA ARG A 152 -31.41 -3.86 -19.12
C ARG A 152 -30.04 -3.35 -18.64
N CYS A 153 -29.01 -4.20 -18.74
CA CYS A 153 -27.63 -3.75 -18.67
C CYS A 153 -26.75 -4.44 -19.72
N ILE A 154 -25.52 -3.92 -19.86
CA ILE A 154 -24.52 -4.42 -20.79
C ILE A 154 -24.19 -5.90 -20.52
N ARG A 155 -24.30 -6.36 -19.27
CA ARG A 155 -24.10 -7.75 -18.87
C ARG A 155 -25.43 -8.50 -18.88
N ASN A 156 -25.47 -9.67 -19.52
CA ASN A 156 -26.68 -10.50 -19.48
C ASN A 156 -26.85 -11.14 -18.09
N VAL A 157 -27.92 -10.78 -17.39
CA VAL A 157 -28.22 -11.27 -16.04
C VAL A 157 -29.18 -12.45 -16.12
N ARG A 158 -28.75 -13.60 -15.61
CA ARG A 158 -29.59 -14.80 -15.54
C ARG A 158 -30.17 -14.95 -14.15
N ILE A 159 -31.45 -15.26 -14.07
CA ILE A 159 -32.13 -15.51 -12.80
C ILE A 159 -32.45 -17.01 -12.75
N ARG A 160 -32.01 -17.65 -11.68
CA ARG A 160 -32.09 -19.11 -11.51
C ARG A 160 -32.58 -19.44 -10.10
N THR A 161 -33.22 -20.59 -9.95
CA THR A 161 -33.67 -21.13 -8.66
C THR A 161 -32.80 -22.29 -8.22
N LEU A 162 -32.63 -22.46 -6.91
CA LEU A 162 -31.88 -23.56 -6.33
C LEU A 162 -32.48 -23.95 -4.97
N ASP A 163 -32.74 -25.24 -4.78
CA ASP A 163 -33.50 -25.76 -3.62
C ASP A 163 -32.69 -25.75 -2.31
N THR A 164 -31.37 -25.84 -2.42
CA THR A 164 -30.48 -25.98 -1.26
C THR A 164 -30.09 -24.66 -0.62
N ILE A 165 -30.36 -23.53 -1.29
CA ILE A 165 -30.03 -22.21 -0.75
C ILE A 165 -31.22 -21.68 0.02
N SER A 166 -30.94 -20.99 1.11
CA SER A 166 -31.96 -20.47 2.02
C SER A 166 -32.15 -18.95 1.88
N SER A 167 -31.29 -18.29 1.12
CA SER A 167 -31.29 -16.85 0.90
C SER A 167 -30.93 -16.56 -0.56
N PRO A 168 -31.52 -15.51 -1.16
CA PRO A 168 -31.06 -14.96 -2.43
C PRO A 168 -29.56 -14.66 -2.38
N MET A 169 -28.89 -14.87 -3.51
CA MET A 169 -27.48 -14.51 -3.65
C MET A 169 -27.11 -14.26 -5.10
N THR A 170 -26.13 -13.40 -5.30
CA THR A 170 -25.55 -13.10 -6.62
C THR A 170 -24.14 -13.66 -6.73
N TYR A 171 -23.81 -14.26 -7.89
CA TYR A 171 -22.44 -14.65 -8.22
C TYR A 171 -22.09 -14.37 -9.69
N GLY A 172 -20.79 -14.34 -9.99
CA GLY A 172 -20.25 -14.12 -11.33
C GLY A 172 -20.03 -12.63 -11.67
N ILE A 173 -18.87 -12.32 -12.28
CA ILE A 173 -18.48 -10.95 -12.64
C ILE A 173 -19.01 -10.57 -14.03
N LEU A 174 -18.59 -11.31 -15.06
CA LEU A 174 -18.91 -11.03 -16.47
C LEU A 174 -20.32 -11.49 -16.87
N ARG A 175 -20.74 -12.65 -16.37
CA ARG A 175 -22.06 -13.24 -16.59
C ARG A 175 -22.76 -13.41 -15.24
N PRO A 176 -23.25 -12.31 -14.64
CA PRO A 176 -23.84 -12.35 -13.32
C PRO A 176 -25.10 -13.22 -13.31
N VAL A 177 -25.26 -13.99 -12.24
CA VAL A 177 -26.41 -14.86 -12.00
C VAL A 177 -27.00 -14.54 -10.65
N ILE A 178 -28.29 -14.26 -10.61
CA ILE A 178 -29.08 -14.15 -9.38
C ILE A 178 -29.64 -15.55 -9.08
N LEU A 179 -29.26 -16.12 -7.94
CA LEU A 179 -29.83 -17.34 -7.41
C LEU A 179 -30.92 -16.99 -6.41
N LEU A 180 -32.10 -17.55 -6.62
CA LEU A 180 -33.23 -17.44 -5.72
C LEU A 180 -33.49 -18.80 -5.05
N PRO A 181 -33.85 -18.81 -3.77
CA PRO A 181 -34.24 -20.04 -3.09
C PRO A 181 -35.59 -20.52 -3.62
N SER A 182 -35.73 -21.82 -3.88
CA SER A 182 -36.98 -22.37 -4.43
C SER A 182 -38.16 -22.34 -3.45
N CYS A 183 -37.88 -22.23 -2.14
CA CYS A 183 -38.90 -22.06 -1.10
C CYS A 183 -39.45 -20.63 -1.00
N MET A 184 -38.90 -19.66 -1.76
CA MET A 184 -39.40 -18.29 -1.75
C MET A 184 -40.75 -18.21 -2.45
N ASP A 185 -41.68 -17.50 -1.83
CA ASP A 185 -42.96 -17.18 -2.44
C ASP A 185 -42.75 -16.17 -3.59
N MET A 186 -42.74 -16.70 -4.81
CA MET A 186 -42.61 -15.91 -6.04
C MET A 186 -43.96 -15.32 -6.51
N SER A 187 -45.06 -15.59 -5.80
CA SER A 187 -46.38 -15.03 -6.14
C SER A 187 -46.53 -13.58 -5.64
N HIS A 188 -45.89 -13.24 -4.52
CA HIS A 188 -45.90 -11.90 -3.97
C HIS A 188 -44.92 -10.97 -4.73
N LEU A 189 -45.42 -10.35 -5.81
CA LEU A 189 -44.64 -9.55 -6.76
C LEU A 189 -43.85 -8.40 -6.11
N GLU A 190 -44.38 -7.77 -5.06
CA GLU A 190 -43.68 -6.69 -4.35
C GLU A 190 -42.46 -7.20 -3.58
N ALA A 191 -42.60 -8.32 -2.84
CA ALA A 191 -41.48 -8.93 -2.13
C ALA A 191 -40.40 -9.43 -3.09
N LEU A 192 -40.83 -10.05 -4.20
CA LEU A 192 -39.92 -10.47 -5.26
C LEU A 192 -39.17 -9.27 -5.85
N THR A 193 -39.86 -8.16 -6.10
CA THR A 193 -39.22 -6.93 -6.59
C THR A 193 -38.19 -6.42 -5.60
N TYR A 194 -38.48 -6.40 -4.29
CA TYR A 194 -37.51 -5.97 -3.28
C TYR A 194 -36.22 -6.79 -3.29
N VAL A 195 -36.34 -8.12 -3.40
CA VAL A 195 -35.18 -9.03 -3.49
C VAL A 195 -34.39 -8.81 -4.77
N LEU A 196 -35.08 -8.75 -5.91
CA LEU A 196 -34.42 -8.58 -7.20
C LEU A 196 -33.71 -7.23 -7.28
N GLU A 197 -34.32 -6.15 -6.78
CA GLU A 197 -33.65 -4.85 -6.67
C GLU A 197 -32.42 -4.91 -5.77
N HIS A 198 -32.48 -5.64 -4.65
CA HIS A 198 -31.34 -5.84 -3.75
C HIS A 198 -30.17 -6.52 -4.48
N GLU A 199 -30.43 -7.68 -5.08
CA GLU A 199 -29.43 -8.46 -5.82
C GLU A 199 -28.90 -7.70 -7.05
N TRP A 200 -29.76 -6.95 -7.71
CA TRP A 200 -29.38 -6.10 -8.82
C TRP A 200 -28.39 -5.00 -8.43
N ILE A 201 -28.53 -4.42 -7.25
CA ILE A 201 -27.58 -3.40 -6.77
C ILE A 201 -26.19 -4.01 -6.60
N HIS A 202 -26.08 -5.26 -6.10
CA HIS A 202 -24.81 -5.97 -6.03
C HIS A 202 -24.19 -6.16 -7.42
N ILE A 203 -24.98 -6.55 -8.40
CA ILE A 203 -24.53 -6.70 -9.79
C ILE A 203 -24.03 -5.36 -10.31
N LYS A 204 -24.85 -4.31 -10.24
CA LYS A 204 -24.54 -2.98 -10.78
C LYS A 204 -23.27 -2.38 -10.18
N ARG A 205 -23.01 -2.62 -8.89
CA ARG A 205 -21.82 -2.12 -8.17
C ARG A 205 -20.60 -3.05 -8.28
N MET A 206 -20.73 -4.23 -8.90
CA MET A 206 -19.68 -5.23 -8.99
C MET A 206 -19.18 -5.69 -7.60
N ASP A 207 -20.09 -5.88 -6.65
CA ASP A 207 -19.73 -6.23 -5.26
C ASP A 207 -19.01 -7.58 -5.16
N VAL A 208 -19.30 -8.50 -6.07
CA VAL A 208 -18.58 -9.77 -6.20
C VAL A 208 -17.08 -9.52 -6.44
N GLY A 209 -16.73 -8.53 -7.27
CA GLY A 209 -15.34 -8.15 -7.52
C GLY A 209 -14.65 -7.59 -6.27
N LEU A 210 -15.33 -6.72 -5.51
CA LEU A 210 -14.84 -6.23 -4.23
C LEU A 210 -14.64 -7.38 -3.22
N LYS A 211 -15.58 -8.33 -3.14
CA LYS A 211 -15.47 -9.49 -2.25
C LYS A 211 -14.22 -10.33 -2.59
N TYR A 212 -13.91 -10.53 -3.87
CA TYR A 212 -12.66 -11.19 -4.27
C TYR A 212 -11.41 -10.37 -3.95
N LEU A 213 -11.45 -9.05 -4.16
CA LEU A 213 -10.34 -8.17 -3.81
C LEU A 213 -10.01 -8.24 -2.32
N LEU A 214 -11.04 -8.18 -1.47
CA LEU A 214 -10.90 -8.31 -0.01
C LEU A 214 -10.37 -9.69 0.40
N ALA A 215 -10.86 -10.76 -0.25
CA ALA A 215 -10.36 -12.11 0.00
C ALA A 215 -8.87 -12.26 -0.39
N ALA A 216 -8.46 -11.68 -1.53
CA ALA A 216 -7.06 -11.67 -1.95
C ALA A 216 -6.17 -10.88 -0.97
N ALA A 217 -6.61 -9.70 -0.54
CA ALA A 217 -5.91 -8.90 0.45
C ALA A 217 -5.77 -9.65 1.78
N LEU A 218 -6.82 -10.36 2.21
CA LEU A 218 -6.80 -11.21 3.41
C LEU A 218 -5.82 -12.37 3.27
N CYS A 219 -5.76 -13.04 2.12
CA CYS A 219 -4.80 -14.14 1.90
C CYS A 219 -3.36 -13.66 2.06
N ILE A 220 -3.01 -12.52 1.45
CA ILE A 220 -1.65 -11.95 1.49
C ILE A 220 -1.28 -11.49 2.90
N HIS A 221 -2.23 -10.88 3.61
CA HIS A 221 -2.02 -10.29 4.94
C HIS A 221 -2.66 -11.12 6.05
N TRP A 222 -2.68 -12.44 5.91
CA TRP A 222 -3.44 -13.33 6.79
C TRP A 222 -3.03 -13.28 8.27
N LEU A 223 -1.76 -12.93 8.54
CA LEU A 223 -1.23 -12.73 9.88
C LEU A 223 -1.71 -11.44 10.55
N ASN A 224 -2.31 -10.52 9.79
CA ASN A 224 -2.72 -9.20 10.28
C ASN A 224 -4.20 -9.22 10.73
N PRO A 225 -4.49 -9.14 12.05
CA PRO A 225 -5.87 -9.18 12.56
C PRO A 225 -6.73 -8.00 12.08
N VAL A 226 -6.12 -6.86 11.76
CA VAL A 226 -6.84 -5.68 11.27
C VAL A 226 -7.44 -5.95 9.88
N VAL A 227 -6.80 -6.78 9.06
CA VAL A 227 -7.31 -7.17 7.73
C VAL A 227 -8.50 -8.13 7.85
N TRP A 228 -8.54 -8.97 8.89
CA TRP A 228 -9.72 -9.77 9.22
C TRP A 228 -10.91 -8.87 9.60
N ILE A 229 -10.67 -7.84 10.42
CA ILE A 229 -11.70 -6.84 10.78
C ILE A 229 -12.23 -6.14 9.52
N LEU A 230 -11.34 -5.70 8.62
CA LEU A 230 -11.70 -5.15 7.31
C LEU A 230 -12.61 -6.11 6.55
N PHE A 231 -12.22 -7.37 6.40
CA PHE A 231 -12.97 -8.36 5.63
C PHE A 231 -14.42 -8.53 6.15
N PHE A 232 -14.59 -8.70 7.46
CA PHE A 232 -15.92 -8.89 8.05
C PHE A 232 -16.77 -7.61 8.05
N LEU A 233 -16.18 -6.44 8.33
CA LEU A 233 -16.92 -5.18 8.33
C LEU A 233 -17.31 -4.74 6.93
N ALA A 234 -16.42 -4.92 5.94
CA ALA A 234 -16.70 -4.57 4.56
C ALA A 234 -17.87 -5.40 4.00
N GLN A 235 -17.94 -6.69 4.31
CA GLN A 235 -19.10 -7.51 3.94
C GLN A 235 -20.40 -6.93 4.52
N ARG A 236 -20.42 -6.56 5.80
CA ARG A 236 -21.61 -5.97 6.43
C ARG A 236 -22.00 -4.63 5.81
N ASP A 237 -21.03 -3.78 5.51
CA ASP A 237 -21.30 -2.44 4.98
C ASP A 237 -21.74 -2.48 3.50
N ILE A 238 -21.30 -3.50 2.75
CA ILE A 238 -21.79 -3.79 1.40
C ILE A 238 -23.31 -4.05 1.45
N GLU A 239 -23.77 -4.93 2.35
CA GLU A 239 -25.19 -5.25 2.56
C GLU A 239 -26.00 -4.02 3.00
N LEU A 240 -25.51 -3.25 3.98
CA LEU A 240 -26.15 -2.02 4.46
C LEU A 240 -26.31 -0.96 3.35
N ALA A 241 -25.32 -0.87 2.47
CA ALA A 241 -25.36 0.07 1.35
C ALA A 241 -26.28 -0.40 0.21
N CYS A 242 -26.50 -1.71 0.07
CA CYS A 242 -27.55 -2.25 -0.80
C CYS A 242 -28.93 -1.94 -0.23
N ASP A 243 -29.18 -2.27 1.04
CA ASP A 243 -30.44 -1.97 1.74
C ASP A 243 -30.81 -0.48 1.64
N GLU A 244 -29.83 0.40 1.84
CA GLU A 244 -30.02 1.84 1.69
C GLU A 244 -30.43 2.25 0.28
N LYS A 245 -29.86 1.60 -0.74
CA LYS A 245 -30.18 1.94 -2.13
C LYS A 245 -31.53 1.38 -2.56
N VAL A 246 -31.92 0.20 -2.09
CA VAL A 246 -33.28 -0.38 -2.29
C VAL A 246 -34.32 0.58 -1.73
N VAL A 247 -34.21 0.93 -0.45
CA VAL A 247 -35.16 1.80 0.26
C VAL A 247 -35.27 3.20 -0.33
N LYS A 248 -34.21 3.70 -0.99
CA LYS A 248 -34.23 5.01 -1.66
C LYS A 248 -34.77 4.97 -3.08
N THR A 249 -34.65 3.83 -3.74
CA THR A 249 -35.14 3.65 -5.12
C THR A 249 -36.63 3.34 -5.10
N LEU A 250 -37.09 2.68 -4.04
CA LEU A 250 -38.50 2.35 -3.80
C LEU A 250 -39.14 3.40 -2.89
N HIS A 251 -40.47 3.49 -2.90
CA HIS A 251 -41.20 4.56 -2.22
C HIS A 251 -40.92 4.56 -0.69
N PRO A 252 -40.87 5.71 0.01
CA PRO A 252 -40.59 5.75 1.44
C PRO A 252 -41.53 4.91 2.32
N GLN A 253 -42.77 4.70 1.88
CA GLN A 253 -43.77 3.85 2.56
C GLN A 253 -43.44 2.35 2.47
N SER A 254 -42.60 1.94 1.53
CA SER A 254 -42.19 0.55 1.30
C SER A 254 -41.15 0.00 2.28
N ARG A 255 -40.65 0.83 3.21
CA ARG A 255 -39.58 0.45 4.17
C ARG A 255 -39.98 -0.72 5.06
N GLU A 256 -41.20 -0.67 5.59
CA GLU A 256 -41.73 -1.69 6.49
C GLU A 256 -41.96 -3.01 5.74
N GLN A 257 -42.55 -2.93 4.54
CA GLN A 257 -42.76 -4.09 3.68
C GLN A 257 -41.43 -4.75 3.29
N TYR A 258 -40.40 -3.94 2.99
CA TYR A 258 -39.06 -4.44 2.73
C TYR A 258 -38.44 -5.12 3.95
N ALA A 259 -38.52 -4.48 5.12
CA ALA A 259 -38.02 -5.06 6.37
C ALA A 259 -38.72 -6.38 6.71
N MET A 260 -40.04 -6.46 6.50
CA MET A 260 -40.83 -7.68 6.70
C MET A 260 -40.44 -8.78 5.71
N THR A 261 -40.14 -8.40 4.47
CA THR A 261 -39.64 -9.33 3.44
C THR A 261 -38.30 -9.97 3.88
N LEU A 262 -37.39 -9.18 4.46
CA LEU A 262 -36.12 -9.70 5.00
C LEU A 262 -36.33 -10.62 6.22
N ILE A 263 -37.26 -10.28 7.12
CA ILE A 263 -37.59 -11.10 8.29
C ILE A 263 -38.13 -12.45 7.85
N ARG A 264 -39.12 -12.48 6.96
CA ARG A 264 -39.70 -13.74 6.43
C ARG A 264 -38.67 -14.64 5.76
N MET A 265 -37.69 -14.05 5.06
CA MET A 265 -36.59 -14.81 4.44
C MET A 265 -35.65 -15.43 5.48
N GLU A 266 -35.39 -14.74 6.58
CA GLU A 266 -34.57 -15.28 7.65
C GLU A 266 -35.32 -16.31 8.51
N GLU A 267 -36.63 -16.14 8.71
CA GLU A 267 -37.48 -17.14 9.38
C GLU A 267 -37.50 -18.47 8.61
N ASN A 268 -37.67 -18.40 7.28
CA ASN A 268 -37.63 -19.56 6.39
C ASN A 268 -36.24 -20.21 6.27
N ARG A 269 -35.21 -19.62 6.90
CA ARG A 269 -33.82 -20.09 6.87
C ARG A 269 -33.55 -21.23 7.86
N GLY A 270 -34.44 -21.48 8.83
CA GLY A 270 -34.20 -22.38 9.97
C GLY A 270 -34.48 -23.87 9.71
N MET A 271 -33.42 -24.67 9.53
CA MET A 271 -33.02 -25.84 10.38
C MET A 271 -31.91 -26.71 9.74
N GLY A 272 -31.59 -26.55 8.45
CA GLY A 272 -30.77 -27.52 7.70
C GLY A 272 -29.45 -27.04 7.07
N SER A 273 -29.06 -25.77 7.21
CA SER A 273 -27.89 -25.23 6.49
C SER A 273 -26.78 -24.78 7.45
N ALA A 274 -25.91 -25.73 7.83
CA ALA A 274 -24.75 -25.50 8.70
C ALA A 274 -23.64 -24.64 8.04
N SER A 275 -23.82 -24.20 6.80
CA SER A 275 -22.77 -23.56 6.00
C SER A 275 -22.78 -22.03 6.02
N ASN A 276 -23.05 -21.40 7.19
CA ASN A 276 -22.77 -19.98 7.46
C ASN A 276 -22.55 -19.78 8.97
N VAL A 277 -21.52 -20.43 9.50
CA VAL A 277 -21.13 -20.36 10.91
C VAL A 277 -20.81 -18.90 11.29
N CYS A 278 -21.61 -18.35 12.23
CA CYS A 278 -21.23 -17.40 13.29
C CYS A 278 -21.92 -16.01 13.36
N PHE A 279 -22.75 -15.54 12.41
CA PHE A 279 -23.19 -14.12 12.49
C PHE A 279 -24.62 -13.73 12.07
N SER A 280 -25.52 -14.66 11.73
CA SER A 280 -26.78 -14.32 11.03
C SER A 280 -27.72 -13.36 11.80
N GLU A 281 -28.03 -13.66 13.06
CA GLU A 281 -29.02 -12.88 13.83
C GLU A 281 -28.57 -11.44 14.11
N LYS A 282 -27.31 -11.27 14.57
CA LYS A 282 -26.72 -9.94 14.81
C LYS A 282 -26.51 -9.14 13.52
N GLN A 283 -26.38 -9.81 12.38
CA GLN A 283 -26.30 -9.15 11.08
C GLN A 283 -27.68 -8.64 10.63
N LEU A 284 -28.73 -9.46 10.69
CA LEU A 284 -30.08 -9.04 10.33
C LEU A 284 -30.57 -7.89 11.23
N ALA A 285 -30.41 -8.01 12.55
CA ALA A 285 -30.79 -6.95 13.48
C ALA A 285 -30.07 -5.62 13.17
N GLY A 286 -28.79 -5.70 12.76
CA GLY A 286 -28.02 -4.53 12.31
C GLY A 286 -28.58 -3.89 11.04
N ARG A 287 -28.99 -4.70 10.06
CA ARG A 287 -29.62 -4.25 8.81
C ARG A 287 -30.97 -3.58 9.07
N LEU A 288 -31.84 -4.24 9.83
CA LEU A 288 -33.15 -3.71 10.22
C LEU A 288 -33.02 -2.38 10.97
N LYS A 289 -32.13 -2.31 11.96
CA LYS A 289 -31.86 -1.07 12.70
C LYS A 289 -31.37 0.05 11.77
N ALA A 290 -30.54 -0.26 10.78
CA ALA A 290 -30.05 0.74 9.83
C ALA A 290 -31.13 1.20 8.84
N ILE A 291 -32.01 0.30 8.38
CA ILE A 291 -33.17 0.62 7.54
C ILE A 291 -34.12 1.56 8.29
N MET A 292 -34.43 1.25 9.55
CA MET A 292 -35.36 2.04 10.37
C MET A 292 -34.80 3.41 10.76
N LYS A 293 -33.48 3.52 10.99
CA LYS A 293 -32.83 4.79 11.33
C LYS A 293 -32.46 5.66 10.12
N MET A 294 -32.88 5.28 8.91
CA MET A 294 -32.46 5.95 7.69
C MET A 294 -33.12 7.33 7.52
N LYS A 295 -32.28 8.35 7.50
CA LYS A 295 -32.67 9.75 7.25
C LYS A 295 -32.26 10.19 5.83
N SER A 296 -32.99 11.13 5.25
CA SER A 296 -32.57 11.83 4.03
C SER A 296 -31.26 12.56 4.29
N TRP A 297 -30.36 12.54 3.31
CA TRP A 297 -29.06 13.18 3.45
C TRP A 297 -29.16 14.68 3.21
N THR A 298 -28.51 15.45 4.07
CA THR A 298 -28.24 16.87 3.82
C THR A 298 -27.00 17.03 2.94
N ARG A 299 -26.90 18.16 2.22
CA ARG A 299 -25.71 18.48 1.41
C ARG A 299 -24.42 18.46 2.24
N SER A 300 -24.49 18.87 3.51
CA SER A 300 -23.37 18.82 4.46
C SER A 300 -22.88 17.39 4.74
N ASN A 301 -23.79 16.42 4.87
CA ASN A 301 -23.41 15.03 5.13
C ASN A 301 -22.74 14.40 3.89
N VAL A 302 -23.17 14.78 2.69
CA VAL A 302 -22.53 14.32 1.45
C VAL A 302 -21.11 14.91 1.32
N LEU A 303 -20.94 16.20 1.62
CA LEU A 303 -19.62 16.83 1.61
C LEU A 303 -18.69 16.23 2.68
N GLY A 304 -19.20 16.01 3.89
CA GLY A 304 -18.44 15.36 4.97
C GLY A 304 -18.03 13.92 4.62
N ALA A 305 -18.90 13.16 3.95
CA ALA A 305 -18.57 11.83 3.45
C ALA A 305 -17.46 11.88 2.38
N LEU A 306 -17.51 12.85 1.47
CA LEU A 306 -16.49 13.00 0.43
C LEU A 306 -15.13 13.32 1.05
N MET A 307 -15.07 14.28 1.98
CA MET A 307 -13.85 14.62 2.71
C MET A 307 -13.30 13.43 3.51
N LEU A 308 -14.17 12.67 4.16
CA LEU A 308 -13.78 11.48 4.93
C LEU A 308 -13.17 10.38 4.05
N VAL A 309 -13.55 10.29 2.77
CA VAL A 309 -12.93 9.33 1.84
C VAL A 309 -11.62 9.89 1.28
N ILE A 310 -11.63 11.14 0.81
CA ILE A 310 -10.50 11.74 0.12
C ILE A 310 -9.32 11.96 1.07
N LEU A 311 -9.53 12.58 2.23
CA LEU A 311 -8.43 12.97 3.12
C LEU A 311 -7.57 11.77 3.57
N PRO A 312 -8.14 10.68 4.11
CA PRO A 312 -7.33 9.52 4.49
C PRO A 312 -6.74 8.82 3.26
N THR A 313 -7.49 8.70 2.16
CA THR A 313 -6.97 8.04 0.95
C THR A 313 -5.75 8.78 0.41
N VAL A 314 -5.81 10.10 0.28
CA VAL A 314 -4.65 10.89 -0.15
C VAL A 314 -3.51 10.74 0.86
N MET A 315 -3.77 10.95 2.16
CA MET A 315 -2.76 10.87 3.23
C MET A 315 -2.00 9.53 3.29
N PHE A 316 -2.66 8.40 2.99
CA PHE A 316 -2.04 7.07 3.07
C PHE A 316 -1.49 6.53 1.74
N PHE A 317 -1.86 7.17 0.62
CA PHE A 317 -1.31 6.84 -0.70
C PHE A 317 -0.22 7.82 -1.14
N THR A 318 -0.11 8.98 -0.50
CA THR A 318 1.01 9.89 -0.69
C THR A 318 2.10 9.60 0.34
N SER A 319 3.32 9.44 -0.16
CA SER A 319 4.52 9.52 0.68
C SER A 319 4.94 10.99 0.70
N PRO A 320 5.48 11.53 1.83
CA PRO A 320 6.18 12.80 1.74
C PRO A 320 7.25 12.65 0.67
N GLY A 321 7.13 13.41 -0.42
CA GLY A 321 8.28 13.68 -1.27
C GLY A 321 9.27 14.37 -0.35
N VAL A 322 10.34 13.67 0.02
CA VAL A 322 11.41 14.21 0.83
C VAL A 322 11.91 15.43 0.06
N LYS A 323 11.53 16.65 0.47
CA LYS A 323 12.48 17.76 0.38
C LYS A 323 13.69 17.22 1.11
N GLY A 324 14.86 17.22 0.46
CA GLY A 324 16.13 16.96 1.11
C GLY A 324 16.02 17.57 2.50
N GLU A 325 15.90 16.69 3.49
CA GLU A 325 15.93 17.07 4.88
C GLU A 325 17.34 17.59 4.97
N SER A 326 17.48 18.92 4.83
CA SER A 326 18.75 19.60 4.70
C SER A 326 19.57 19.01 5.82
N LEU A 327 20.54 18.16 5.46
CA LEU A 327 21.35 17.49 6.45
C LEU A 327 21.91 18.66 7.23
N ILE A 328 21.53 18.79 8.50
CA ILE A 328 22.05 19.85 9.34
C ILE A 328 23.54 19.55 9.36
N LEU A 329 24.27 20.23 8.48
CA LEU A 329 25.71 20.23 8.47
C LEU A 329 26.08 20.57 9.90
N PRO A 330 26.89 19.74 10.57
CA PRO A 330 27.32 20.01 11.93
C PRO A 330 27.71 21.48 12.04
N SER A 331 27.35 22.12 13.14
CA SER A 331 27.69 23.51 13.48
C SER A 331 29.21 23.78 13.58
N GLU A 332 30.02 22.89 13.01
CA GLU A 332 31.48 22.88 12.89
C GLU A 332 31.96 23.34 11.51
N MET A 333 31.06 23.75 10.59
CA MET A 333 31.47 24.49 9.39
C MET A 333 32.05 25.85 9.80
N GLU A 334 33.32 25.85 10.15
CA GLU A 334 34.07 27.07 10.34
C GLU A 334 34.11 27.84 9.02
N ARG A 335 34.01 29.16 9.13
CA ARG A 335 34.01 30.09 8.01
C ARG A 335 35.43 30.13 7.44
N GLY A 336 35.76 29.15 6.59
CA GLY A 336 37.09 28.96 6.00
C GLY A 336 37.21 27.78 5.04
N ASP A 337 36.30 26.80 5.08
CA ASP A 337 36.40 25.57 4.28
C ASP A 337 35.95 25.78 2.82
N THR A 338 36.73 25.25 1.89
CA THR A 338 36.44 25.22 0.45
C THR A 338 35.17 24.39 0.15
N LEU A 339 34.50 24.64 -0.98
CA LEU A 339 33.30 23.88 -1.36
C LEU A 339 33.57 22.36 -1.45
N GLY A 340 34.74 21.99 -1.95
CA GLY A 340 35.20 20.59 -2.00
C GLY A 340 35.33 19.92 -0.63
N GLU A 341 35.82 20.64 0.38
CA GLU A 341 35.88 20.14 1.77
C GLU A 341 34.49 19.93 2.37
N GLN A 342 33.54 20.80 2.05
CA GLN A 342 32.14 20.65 2.48
C GLN A 342 31.49 19.42 1.85
N ILE A 343 31.73 19.18 0.55
CA ILE A 343 31.26 17.99 -0.17
C ILE A 343 31.86 16.72 0.46
N ALA A 344 33.17 16.72 0.72
CA ALA A 344 33.87 15.60 1.34
C ALA A 344 33.31 15.30 2.74
N LEU A 345 33.14 16.33 3.57
CA LEU A 345 32.59 16.20 4.92
C LEU A 345 31.15 15.67 4.90
N LEU A 346 30.30 16.24 4.05
CA LEU A 346 28.93 15.78 3.85
C LEU A 346 28.88 14.32 3.43
N SER A 347 29.72 13.92 2.47
CA SER A 347 29.80 12.53 2.02
C SER A 347 30.18 11.56 3.16
N ARG A 348 31.08 11.95 4.07
CA ARG A 348 31.47 11.15 5.24
C ARG A 348 30.30 10.89 6.19
N THR A 349 29.42 11.87 6.41
CA THR A 349 28.24 11.71 7.30
C THR A 349 27.25 10.64 6.81
N LEU A 350 27.35 10.25 5.53
CA LEU A 350 26.47 9.29 4.88
C LEU A 350 27.03 7.85 4.88
N VAL A 351 28.21 7.63 5.45
CA VAL A 351 28.78 6.29 5.63
C VAL A 351 27.83 5.42 6.46
N GLY A 352 27.59 4.18 6.01
CA GLY A 352 26.66 3.23 6.60
C GLY A 352 25.22 3.30 6.06
N LYS A 353 24.89 4.28 5.20
CA LYS A 353 23.58 4.32 4.51
C LYS A 353 23.47 3.17 3.48
N PRO A 354 22.27 2.61 3.24
CA PRO A 354 22.10 1.45 2.37
C PRO A 354 22.32 1.79 0.89
N TYR A 355 22.84 0.84 0.11
CA TYR A 355 22.92 0.94 -1.34
C TYR A 355 21.63 0.42 -1.98
N ILE A 356 21.07 1.18 -2.94
CA ILE A 356 19.94 0.74 -3.76
C ILE A 356 20.21 1.13 -5.21
N TYR A 357 20.24 0.13 -6.10
CA TYR A 357 20.41 0.35 -7.54
C TYR A 357 19.34 1.31 -8.10
N SER A 358 19.77 2.34 -8.84
CA SER A 358 18.92 3.43 -9.36
C SER A 358 18.19 4.26 -8.27
N GLY A 359 18.65 4.21 -7.02
CA GLY A 359 18.10 5.02 -5.95
C GLY A 359 18.50 6.49 -6.06
N LYS A 360 17.53 7.40 -5.95
CA LYS A 360 17.74 8.86 -6.04
C LYS A 360 17.73 9.57 -4.66
N ASN A 361 17.86 8.84 -3.56
CA ASN A 361 17.66 9.37 -2.20
C ASN A 361 18.81 8.99 -1.25
N LEU A 362 19.52 9.99 -0.71
CA LEU A 362 20.65 9.84 0.23
C LEU A 362 20.30 9.08 1.51
N LEU A 363 19.05 9.18 1.99
CA LEU A 363 18.56 8.54 3.21
C LEU A 363 17.87 7.20 2.92
N GLY A 364 17.25 7.08 1.75
CA GLY A 364 16.51 5.89 1.30
C GLY A 364 17.37 4.82 0.60
N GLY A 365 18.58 5.21 0.17
CA GLY A 365 19.58 4.41 -0.52
C GLY A 365 19.75 4.78 -1.99
N THR A 366 21.00 4.76 -2.47
CA THR A 366 21.41 5.20 -3.81
C THR A 366 22.36 4.18 -4.47
N ASP A 367 22.53 4.27 -5.79
CA ASP A 367 23.70 3.70 -6.45
C ASP A 367 24.89 4.67 -6.38
N SER A 368 26.02 4.31 -6.98
CA SER A 368 27.23 5.14 -6.95
C SER A 368 27.02 6.50 -7.63
N ALA A 369 26.41 6.53 -8.81
CA ALA A 369 26.08 7.76 -9.53
C ALA A 369 25.05 8.62 -8.76
N GLY A 370 23.97 8.01 -8.28
CA GLY A 370 22.94 8.67 -7.49
C GLY A 370 23.48 9.23 -6.18
N PHE A 371 24.45 8.56 -5.56
CA PHE A 371 25.16 9.05 -4.37
C PHE A 371 25.90 10.36 -4.68
N VAL A 372 26.78 10.34 -5.69
CA VAL A 372 27.59 11.52 -6.07
C VAL A 372 26.70 12.70 -6.40
N ARG A 373 25.70 12.51 -7.29
CA ARG A 373 24.78 13.58 -7.68
C ARG A 373 24.02 14.18 -6.51
N ALA A 374 23.57 13.34 -5.59
CA ALA A 374 22.76 13.82 -4.48
C ALA A 374 23.61 14.57 -3.43
N VAL A 375 24.87 14.15 -3.18
CA VAL A 375 25.81 14.90 -2.33
C VAL A 375 26.11 16.27 -2.96
N TYR A 376 26.41 16.30 -4.26
CA TYR A 376 26.68 17.56 -4.98
C TYR A 376 25.46 18.49 -5.00
N GLN A 377 24.26 17.93 -5.21
CA GLN A 377 23.01 18.69 -5.19
C GLN A 377 22.76 19.34 -3.82
N GLU A 378 23.09 18.66 -2.73
CA GLU A 378 22.97 19.19 -1.37
C GLU A 378 24.00 20.30 -1.10
N ALA A 379 25.18 20.20 -1.72
CA ALA A 379 26.20 21.26 -1.74
C ALA A 379 25.86 22.42 -2.71
N GLY A 380 24.72 22.37 -3.39
CA GLY A 380 24.25 23.43 -4.29
C GLY A 380 24.72 23.31 -5.76
N ILE A 381 25.42 22.23 -6.12
CA ILE A 381 25.90 21.98 -7.49
C ILE A 381 25.02 20.93 -8.18
N LEU A 382 24.43 21.31 -9.32
CA LEU A 382 23.62 20.40 -10.13
C LEU A 382 24.47 19.67 -11.17
N LEU A 383 24.69 18.38 -10.96
CA LEU A 383 25.37 17.53 -11.95
C LEU A 383 24.41 17.03 -13.03
N PRO A 384 24.87 16.85 -14.29
CA PRO A 384 24.18 16.12 -15.34
C PRO A 384 23.61 14.77 -14.89
N GLU A 385 22.55 14.29 -15.55
CA GLU A 385 21.98 12.98 -15.23
C GLU A 385 22.94 11.83 -15.58
N ASP A 386 23.70 11.99 -16.67
CA ASP A 386 24.71 11.04 -17.13
C ASP A 386 26.09 11.38 -16.56
N MET A 387 26.68 10.44 -15.83
CA MET A 387 28.01 10.60 -15.24
C MET A 387 29.12 10.61 -16.31
N ALA A 388 28.86 10.09 -17.52
CA ALA A 388 29.80 10.23 -18.63
C ALA A 388 29.98 11.69 -19.05
N GLU A 389 28.90 12.48 -19.03
CA GLU A 389 28.95 13.92 -19.32
C GLU A 389 29.73 14.68 -18.23
N VAL A 390 29.59 14.27 -16.97
CA VAL A 390 30.40 14.80 -15.85
C VAL A 390 31.89 14.51 -16.06
N ALA A 391 32.22 13.29 -16.50
CA ALA A 391 33.61 12.91 -16.78
C ALA A 391 34.20 13.69 -17.96
N GLU A 392 33.40 14.08 -18.95
CA GLU A 392 33.83 14.85 -20.12
C GLU A 392 34.02 16.33 -19.80
N LYS A 393 33.09 16.94 -19.05
CA LYS A 393 33.10 18.37 -18.73
C LYS A 393 34.01 18.75 -17.56
N GLY A 394 34.26 17.84 -16.63
CA GLY A 394 35.11 18.09 -15.46
C GLY A 394 36.58 18.25 -15.84
N ARG A 395 37.32 19.01 -15.02
CA ARG A 395 38.77 19.20 -15.21
C ARG A 395 39.50 17.93 -14.81
N ASP A 396 40.18 17.30 -15.77
CA ASP A 396 40.98 16.10 -15.53
C ASP A 396 42.19 16.42 -14.66
N ILE A 397 42.37 15.66 -13.58
CA ILE A 397 43.49 15.80 -12.64
C ILE A 397 44.12 14.43 -12.35
N PRO A 398 45.43 14.36 -12.09
CA PRO A 398 46.06 13.12 -11.65
C PRO A 398 45.44 12.61 -10.33
N PRO A 399 45.32 11.28 -10.11
CA PRO A 399 44.80 10.74 -8.86
C PRO A 399 45.58 11.17 -7.60
N GLU A 400 46.87 11.48 -7.77
CA GLU A 400 47.77 11.99 -6.72
C GLU A 400 47.45 13.44 -6.32
N GLU A 401 46.80 14.19 -7.21
CA GLU A 401 46.37 15.58 -7.00
C GLU A 401 44.88 15.68 -6.62
N ALA A 402 44.22 14.55 -6.35
CA ALA A 402 42.81 14.52 -5.99
C ALA A 402 42.55 15.31 -4.68
N VAL A 403 41.84 16.42 -4.78
CA VAL A 403 41.46 17.26 -3.64
C VAL A 403 40.15 16.78 -3.01
N PRO A 404 39.80 17.21 -1.78
CA PRO A 404 38.49 16.95 -1.21
C PRO A 404 37.37 17.38 -2.16
N GLY A 405 36.41 16.51 -2.40
CA GLY A 405 35.30 16.76 -3.31
C GLY A 405 35.50 16.20 -4.71
N SER A 406 36.72 16.06 -5.23
CA SER A 406 36.93 15.56 -6.61
C SER A 406 36.23 14.21 -6.87
N ILE A 407 35.67 14.03 -8.07
CA ILE A 407 34.94 12.81 -8.43
C ILE A 407 35.90 11.81 -9.07
N VAL A 408 35.96 10.60 -8.49
CA VAL A 408 36.81 9.51 -8.97
C VAL A 408 35.96 8.50 -9.74
N PHE A 409 36.31 8.28 -11.00
CA PHE A 409 35.69 7.30 -11.87
C PHE A 409 36.54 6.04 -11.94
N TYR A 410 35.89 4.88 -11.85
CA TYR A 410 36.52 3.58 -11.95
C TYR A 410 36.05 2.84 -13.19
N ALA A 411 36.94 2.02 -13.74
CA ALA A 411 36.62 1.11 -14.84
C ALA A 411 36.68 -0.36 -14.41
N ARG A 412 35.91 -1.17 -15.13
CA ARG A 412 36.06 -2.62 -15.16
C ARG A 412 36.13 -3.05 -16.62
N ASP A 413 37.16 -3.81 -16.98
CA ASP A 413 37.40 -4.23 -18.37
C ASP A 413 37.42 -3.04 -19.36
N HIS A 414 38.05 -1.94 -18.95
CA HIS A 414 38.12 -0.66 -19.68
C HIS A 414 36.79 0.07 -19.92
N VAL A 415 35.71 -0.32 -19.25
CA VAL A 415 34.41 0.36 -19.29
C VAL A 415 34.13 1.04 -17.94
N PRO A 416 33.81 2.36 -17.91
CA PRO A 416 33.43 3.04 -16.68
C PRO A 416 32.20 2.37 -16.03
N ASP A 417 32.35 1.91 -14.77
CA ASP A 417 31.30 1.14 -14.07
C ASP A 417 30.91 1.72 -12.70
N HIS A 418 31.74 2.60 -12.13
CA HIS A 418 31.58 3.04 -10.74
C HIS A 418 32.16 4.43 -10.51
N VAL A 419 31.57 5.18 -9.56
CA VAL A 419 32.02 6.53 -9.18
C VAL A 419 32.08 6.71 -7.66
N ALA A 420 32.95 7.61 -7.21
CA ALA A 420 33.18 7.94 -5.80
C ALA A 420 33.55 9.43 -5.62
N ILE A 421 33.49 9.91 -4.38
CA ILE A 421 33.91 11.26 -3.98
C ILE A 421 35.24 11.16 -3.21
N SER A 422 36.25 11.92 -3.63
CA SER A 422 37.55 12.01 -2.95
C SER A 422 37.45 12.77 -1.63
N LEU A 423 38.20 12.29 -0.64
CA LEU A 423 38.35 12.94 0.67
C LEU A 423 39.65 13.75 0.77
N GLY A 424 40.48 13.76 -0.28
CA GLY A 424 41.78 14.47 -0.30
C GLY A 424 42.91 13.79 0.48
N ASP A 425 42.61 12.79 1.30
CA ASP A 425 43.57 12.04 2.13
C ASP A 425 43.95 10.67 1.54
N GLY A 426 43.76 10.51 0.22
CA GLY A 426 43.95 9.24 -0.49
C GLY A 426 42.80 8.24 -0.30
N ASN A 427 41.71 8.64 0.36
CA ASN A 427 40.49 7.84 0.48
C ASN A 427 39.33 8.43 -0.31
N VAL A 428 38.34 7.59 -0.58
CA VAL A 428 37.08 7.95 -1.26
C VAL A 428 35.87 7.44 -0.49
N VAL A 429 34.75 8.16 -0.61
CA VAL A 429 33.43 7.70 -0.16
C VAL A 429 32.60 7.28 -1.36
N HIS A 430 31.97 6.12 -1.28
CA HIS A 430 31.14 5.62 -2.35
C HIS A 430 30.02 4.71 -1.84
N ALA A 431 28.88 4.73 -2.53
CA ALA A 431 27.87 3.70 -2.40
C ALA A 431 28.39 2.43 -3.10
N SER A 432 28.89 1.46 -2.33
CA SER A 432 29.65 0.31 -2.83
C SER A 432 28.77 -0.77 -3.47
N ASN A 433 27.87 -1.37 -2.68
CA ASN A 433 26.98 -2.45 -3.11
C ASN A 433 25.89 -2.69 -2.04
N SER A 434 24.89 -3.50 -2.35
CA SER A 434 23.74 -3.80 -1.47
C SER A 434 24.11 -4.44 -0.12
N ARG A 435 25.31 -4.99 0.03
CA ARG A 435 25.79 -5.61 1.27
C ARG A 435 26.49 -4.58 2.17
N ASP A 436 27.38 -3.78 1.60
CA ASP A 436 28.25 -2.87 2.36
C ASP A 436 27.64 -1.46 2.50
N GLY A 437 26.71 -1.07 1.63
CA GLY A 437 26.16 0.29 1.61
C GLY A 437 27.19 1.34 1.20
N VAL A 438 27.05 2.54 1.75
CA VAL A 438 28.04 3.63 1.62
C VAL A 438 29.21 3.37 2.56
N LYS A 439 30.44 3.34 2.03
CA LYS A 439 31.66 3.11 2.80
C LYS A 439 32.81 3.99 2.34
N ILE A 440 33.86 4.01 3.15
CA ILE A 440 35.15 4.61 2.81
C ILE A 440 36.07 3.51 2.25
N SER A 441 36.84 3.81 1.21
CA SER A 441 37.85 2.92 0.63
C SER A 441 39.05 3.72 0.16
N ALA A 442 40.23 3.10 0.07
CA ALA A 442 41.43 3.75 -0.48
C ALA A 442 41.20 4.07 -1.97
N ILE A 443 41.64 5.22 -2.47
CA ILE A 443 41.36 5.67 -3.86
C ILE A 443 41.73 4.63 -4.92
N GLY A 444 42.81 3.87 -4.71
CA GLY A 444 43.28 2.79 -5.59
C GLY A 444 42.67 1.40 -5.37
N TYR A 445 41.52 1.28 -4.68
CA TYR A 445 40.88 -0.02 -4.43
C TYR A 445 40.36 -0.72 -5.72
N ARG A 446 40.26 0.04 -6.81
CA ARG A 446 39.90 -0.39 -8.17
C ARG A 446 40.73 0.39 -9.19
N GLU A 447 40.70 -0.06 -10.44
CA GLU A 447 41.33 0.65 -11.57
C GLU A 447 40.67 2.02 -11.74
N VAL A 448 41.42 3.07 -11.41
CA VAL A 448 40.99 4.46 -11.59
C VAL A 448 41.05 4.77 -13.08
N TRP A 449 39.90 5.12 -13.66
CA TRP A 449 39.79 5.50 -15.06
C TRP A 449 40.07 6.99 -15.26
N LYS A 450 39.49 7.83 -14.40
CA LYS A 450 39.62 9.29 -14.48
C LYS A 450 39.33 9.91 -13.12
N VAL A 451 40.00 11.02 -12.80
CA VAL A 451 39.63 11.87 -11.65
C VAL A 451 39.30 13.24 -12.20
N VAL A 452 38.13 13.75 -11.85
CA VAL A 452 37.72 15.08 -12.29
C VAL A 452 37.49 15.99 -11.10
N ASP A 453 38.00 17.21 -11.23
CA ASP A 453 37.66 18.31 -10.37
C ASP A 453 36.53 19.13 -11.00
N ILE A 454 35.54 19.50 -10.18
CA ILE A 454 34.41 20.31 -10.64
C ILE A 454 34.64 21.73 -10.11
N PRO A 455 34.92 22.71 -10.99
CA PRO A 455 35.10 24.09 -10.57
C PRO A 455 33.78 24.63 -9.98
N ASP A 456 33.90 25.62 -9.09
CA ASP A 456 32.77 26.24 -8.35
C ASP A 456 31.67 26.85 -9.27
N GLU A 457 31.94 27.01 -10.57
CA GLU A 457 31.01 27.51 -11.58
C GLU A 457 30.91 26.51 -12.76
N MET A 458 29.85 25.71 -12.80
CA MET A 458 29.39 25.08 -14.04
C MET A 458 28.26 25.95 -14.61
N GLU A 459 28.55 26.74 -15.66
CA GLU A 459 27.52 27.42 -16.47
C GLU A 459 26.74 26.46 -17.37
#